data_AF-A4JWA9-F1
#
_entry.id   AF-A4JWA9-F1
#
_cell.length_a   1.000
_cell.length_b   1.000
_cell.length_c   1.000
_cell.angle_alpha   90.00
_cell.angle_beta   90.00
_cell.angle_gamma   90.00
#
_symmetry.space_group_name_H-M   'P 1'
#
loop_
_entity.id
_entity.type
_entity.pdbx_description
1 polymer ?
#
loop_
_entity_poly.entity_id
_entity_poly.type
_entity_poly.pdbx_seq_one_letter_code
_entity_poly.pdbx_strand_id
1 'polypeptide(L)'
;MTIKVEVETLRMVMQLNRDAIDMKVPMLDEFKLHFMRNRRRILENFRLHGVGMSMAMDALSSDDGNDGLAELKAEVARYQGWVDDEIGKLDAMKEDLE
;
A
#
# COMPACT_ATOMS: atom_id res chain seq x y z
N MET A 1 27.80 -7.50 -7.32
CA MET A 1 26.76 -7.99 -6.40
C MET A 1 25.43 -7.67 -7.05
N THR A 2 24.65 -8.68 -7.41
CA THR A 2 23.35 -8.49 -8.07
C THR A 2 22.28 -8.57 -7.00
N ILE A 3 21.55 -7.46 -6.78
CA ILE A 3 20.39 -7.44 -5.88
C ILE A 3 19.21 -8.00 -6.67
N LYS A 4 18.60 -9.09 -6.18
CA LYS A 4 17.35 -9.62 -6.73
C LYS A 4 16.19 -9.13 -5.88
N VAL A 5 15.18 -8.57 -6.52
CA VAL A 5 13.94 -8.15 -5.88
C VAL A 5 12.85 -9.14 -6.30
N GLU A 6 12.19 -9.76 -5.31
CA GLU A 6 11.06 -10.66 -5.54
C GLU A 6 9.79 -9.84 -5.79
N VAL A 7 9.59 -9.43 -7.04
CA VAL A 7 8.48 -8.55 -7.49
C VAL A 7 7.11 -9.06 -7.02
N GLU A 8 6.87 -10.36 -7.16
CA GLU A 8 5.59 -10.98 -6.77
C GLU A 8 5.32 -10.88 -5.27
N THR A 9 6.37 -10.89 -4.44
CA THR A 9 6.21 -10.72 -2.99
C THR A 9 5.74 -9.31 -2.66
N LEU A 10 6.26 -8.29 -3.35
CA LEU A 10 5.82 -6.90 -3.18
C LEU A 10 4.37 -6.72 -3.62
N ARG A 11 4.00 -7.28 -4.77
CA ARG A 11 2.62 -7.30 -5.28
C ARG A 11 1.66 -7.93 -4.28
N MET A 12 2.04 -9.09 -3.73
CA MET A 12 1.26 -9.80 -2.72
C MET A 12 1.05 -8.95 -1.45
N VAL A 13 2.09 -8.25 -0.97
CA VAL A 13 1.96 -7.38 0.22
C VAL A 13 1.02 -6.21 -0.05
N MET A 14 1.14 -5.53 -1.19
CA MET A 14 0.24 -4.45 -1.56
C MET A 14 -1.22 -4.92 -1.67
N GLN A 15 -1.44 -6.10 -2.24
CA GLN A 15 -2.76 -6.69 -2.36
C GLN A 15 -3.33 -7.09 -0.98
N LEU A 16 -2.54 -7.72 -0.12
CA LEU A 16 -2.95 -8.06 1.24
C LEU A 16 -3.37 -6.83 2.03
N ASN A 17 -2.66 -5.71 1.87
CA ASN A 17 -3.02 -4.44 2.52
C ASN A 17 -4.40 -3.94 2.06
N ARG A 18 -4.70 -4.04 0.75
CA ARG A 18 -6.03 -3.70 0.20
C ARG A 18 -7.11 -4.60 0.77
N ASP A 19 -6.87 -5.91 0.75
CA ASP A 19 -7.83 -6.90 1.22
C ASP A 19 -8.09 -6.80 2.72
N ALA A 20 -7.09 -6.41 3.51
CA ALA A 20 -7.24 -6.16 4.94
C ALA A 20 -8.12 -4.93 5.22
N ILE A 21 -7.96 -3.85 4.46
CA ILE A 21 -8.79 -2.64 4.58
C ILE A 21 -10.24 -2.91 4.14
N ASP A 22 -10.41 -3.71 3.10
CA ASP A 22 -11.72 -4.14 2.60
C ASP A 22 -12.35 -5.27 3.44
N MET A 23 -11.69 -5.72 4.51
CA MET A 23 -12.17 -6.79 5.39
C MET A 23 -12.40 -8.13 4.66
N LYS A 24 -11.70 -8.35 3.54
CA LYS A 24 -11.75 -9.58 2.73
C LYS A 24 -10.87 -10.70 3.32
N VAL A 25 -9.91 -10.34 4.17
CA VAL A 25 -9.08 -11.31 4.88
C VAL A 25 -9.87 -11.95 6.02
N PRO A 26 -9.85 -13.29 6.17
CA PRO A 26 -10.46 -13.96 7.31
C PRO A 26 -9.84 -13.48 8.63
N MET A 27 -10.66 -12.89 9.50
CA MET A 27 -10.24 -12.32 10.78
C MET A 27 -11.28 -12.60 11.86
N LEU A 28 -10.84 -12.72 13.12
CA LEU A 28 -11.75 -12.74 14.28
C LEU A 28 -12.43 -11.37 14.41
N ASP A 29 -13.64 -11.36 14.95
CA ASP A 29 -14.45 -10.13 15.01
C ASP A 29 -13.82 -9.03 15.85
N GLU A 30 -13.07 -9.38 16.90
CA GLU A 30 -12.31 -8.39 17.69
C GLU A 30 -11.27 -7.65 16.84
N PHE A 31 -10.57 -8.36 15.95
CA PHE A 31 -9.63 -7.75 15.01
C PHE A 31 -10.36 -6.91 13.99
N LYS A 32 -11.52 -7.36 13.50
CA LYS A 32 -12.33 -6.57 12.58
C LYS A 32 -12.73 -5.23 13.18
N LEU A 33 -13.25 -5.24 14.41
CA LEU A 33 -13.61 -4.02 15.14
C LEU A 33 -12.40 -3.11 15.35
N HIS A 34 -11.23 -3.68 15.68
CA HIS A 34 -10.00 -2.90 15.78
C HIS A 34 -9.63 -2.23 14.45
N PHE A 35 -9.64 -2.98 13.34
CA PHE A 35 -9.33 -2.47 12.00
C PHE A 35 -10.28 -1.35 11.61
N MET A 36 -11.59 -1.53 11.81
CA MET A 36 -12.59 -0.51 11.50
C MET A 36 -12.37 0.77 12.32
N ARG A 37 -12.16 0.65 13.64
CA ARG A 37 -11.93 1.81 14.53
C ARG A 37 -10.64 2.54 14.24
N ASN A 38 -9.61 1.82 13.78
CA ASN A 38 -8.27 2.36 13.55
C ASN A 38 -7.95 2.52 12.06
N ARG A 39 -8.94 2.41 11.16
CA ARG A 39 -8.75 2.35 9.72
C ARG A 39 -7.88 3.49 9.20
N ARG A 40 -8.14 4.72 9.68
CA ARG A 40 -7.35 5.91 9.31
C ARG A 40 -5.87 5.76 9.66
N ARG A 41 -5.55 5.36 10.89
CA ARG A 41 -4.18 5.15 11.36
C ARG A 41 -3.48 4.00 10.63
N ILE A 42 -4.22 2.93 10.31
CA ILE A 42 -3.67 1.81 9.53
C ILE A 42 -3.30 2.27 8.11
N LEU A 43 -4.15 3.08 7.48
CA LEU A 43 -3.86 3.69 6.18
C LEU A 43 -2.65 4.64 6.24
N GLU A 44 -2.46 5.41 7.32
CA GLU A 44 -1.25 6.23 7.49
C GLU A 44 0.03 5.40 7.53
N ASN A 45 -0.02 4.25 8.21
CA ASN A 45 1.11 3.32 8.24
C ASN A 45 1.39 2.75 6.84
N PHE A 46 0.35 2.44 6.07
CA PHE A 46 0.48 2.02 4.67
C PHE A 46 1.07 3.11 3.79
N ARG A 47 0.69 4.37 4.01
CA ARG A 47 1.26 5.52 3.29
C ARG A 47 2.76 5.62 3.54
N LEU A 48 3.17 5.56 4.81
CA LEU A 48 4.59 5.59 5.20
C LEU A 48 5.36 4.43 4.55
N HIS A 49 4.79 3.23 4.58
CA HIS A 49 5.40 2.06 3.96
C HIS A 49 5.52 2.21 2.44
N GLY A 50 4.50 2.72 1.76
CA GLY A 50 4.54 3.00 0.33
C GLY A 50 5.61 4.02 -0.07
N VAL A 51 5.82 5.05 0.77
CA VAL A 51 6.94 6.01 0.59
C VAL A 51 8.29 5.30 0.67
N GLY A 52 8.49 4.44 1.69
CA GLY A 52 9.70 3.64 1.82
C GLY A 52 9.95 2.73 0.60
N MET A 53 8.89 2.07 0.11
CA MET A 53 8.97 1.24 -1.11
C MET A 53 9.37 2.06 -2.33
N SER A 54 8.78 3.25 -2.52
CA SER A 54 9.10 4.13 -3.65
C SER A 54 10.55 4.57 -3.62
N MET A 55 11.04 5.02 -2.45
CA MET A 55 12.44 5.39 -2.25
C MET A 55 13.38 4.22 -2.55
N ALA A 56 13.03 3.01 -2.10
CA ALA A 56 13.82 1.82 -2.39
C ALA A 56 13.85 1.51 -3.89
N MET A 57 12.72 1.61 -4.59
CA MET A 57 12.66 1.38 -6.05
C MET A 57 13.43 2.44 -6.85
N ASP A 58 13.43 3.69 -6.39
CA ASP A 58 14.19 4.78 -7.04
C ASP A 58 15.71 4.62 -6.91
N ALA A 59 16.16 3.96 -5.86
CA ALA A 59 17.56 3.58 -5.70
C ALA A 59 17.99 2.40 -6.60
N LEU A 60 17.04 1.71 -7.26
CA LEU A 60 17.33 0.60 -8.17
C LEU A 60 17.47 1.08 -9.62
N SER A 61 18.51 0.57 -10.28
CA SER A 61 18.73 0.66 -11.72
C SER A 61 18.91 -0.75 -12.30
N SER A 62 18.48 -0.96 -13.55
CA SER A 62 18.68 -2.22 -14.28
C SER A 62 19.38 -1.93 -15.60
N ASP A 63 20.36 -2.76 -15.94
CA ASP A 63 21.17 -2.63 -17.16
C ASP A 63 20.49 -3.28 -18.39
N ASP A 64 19.39 -4.03 -18.21
CA ASP A 64 18.92 -5.04 -19.17
C ASP A 64 17.59 -4.71 -19.89
N GLY A 65 17.29 -3.44 -20.18
CA GLY A 65 16.04 -3.08 -20.89
C GLY A 65 14.81 -3.23 -19.98
N ASN A 66 14.55 -2.20 -19.19
CA ASN A 66 13.97 -2.32 -17.86
C ASN A 66 12.45 -2.17 -17.77
N ASP A 67 11.68 -2.98 -18.51
CA ASP A 67 10.21 -2.89 -18.47
C ASP A 67 9.65 -3.33 -17.11
N GLY A 68 10.25 -4.36 -16.48
CA GLY A 68 9.76 -4.92 -15.21
C GLY A 68 9.92 -4.00 -13.99
N LEU A 69 11.05 -3.28 -13.86
CA LEU A 69 11.19 -2.31 -12.75
C LEU A 69 10.33 -1.08 -12.99
N ALA A 70 10.21 -0.62 -14.24
CA ALA A 70 9.33 0.50 -14.56
C ALA A 70 7.87 0.17 -14.23
N GLU A 71 7.43 -1.05 -14.55
CA GLU A 71 6.11 -1.56 -14.18
C GLU A 71 5.94 -1.60 -12.66
N LEU A 72 6.90 -2.17 -11.92
CA LEU A 72 6.84 -2.24 -10.46
C LEU A 72 6.81 -0.85 -9.81
N LYS A 73 7.61 0.11 -10.32
CA LYS A 73 7.56 1.52 -9.87
C LYS A 73 6.16 2.11 -10.05
N ALA A 74 5.55 1.87 -11.22
CA ALA A 74 4.20 2.33 -11.50
C ALA A 74 3.16 1.66 -10.59
N GLU A 75 3.33 0.39 -10.24
CA GLU A 75 2.46 -0.30 -9.28
C GLU A 75 2.55 0.26 -7.87
N VAL A 76 3.77 0.53 -7.38
CA VAL A 76 3.98 1.15 -6.07
C VAL A 76 3.34 2.55 -6.04
N ALA A 77 3.50 3.35 -7.10
CA ALA A 77 2.85 4.65 -7.22
C ALA A 77 1.31 4.54 -7.19
N ARG A 78 0.72 3.56 -7.91
CA ARG A 78 -0.73 3.28 -7.86
C ARG A 78 -1.18 2.83 -6.47
N TYR A 79 -0.34 2.08 -5.76
CA TYR A 79 -0.62 1.70 -4.37
C TYR A 79 -0.66 2.91 -3.45
N GLN A 80 0.32 3.81 -3.54
CA GLN A 80 0.33 5.06 -2.76
C GLN A 80 -0.90 5.93 -3.05
N GLY A 81 -1.21 6.16 -4.34
CA GLY A 81 -2.38 6.94 -4.72
C GLY A 81 -3.67 6.38 -4.14
N TRP A 82 -3.83 5.05 -4.15
CA TRP A 82 -4.97 4.41 -3.49
C TRP A 82 -5.00 4.66 -1.98
N VAL A 83 -3.87 4.60 -1.28
CA VAL A 83 -3.84 4.89 0.17
C VAL A 83 -4.25 6.32 0.45
N ASP A 84 -3.75 7.28 -0.32
CA ASP A 84 -4.10 8.70 -0.18
C ASP A 84 -5.59 8.95 -0.47
N ASP A 85 -6.14 8.30 -1.50
CA ASP A 85 -7.58 8.35 -1.82
C ASP A 85 -8.44 7.80 -0.68
N GLU A 86 -8.07 6.65 -0.09
CA GLU A 86 -8.80 6.06 1.03
C GLU A 86 -8.74 6.94 2.28
N ILE A 87 -7.61 7.58 2.54
CA ILE A 87 -7.48 8.59 3.60
C ILE A 87 -8.40 9.78 3.32
N GLY A 88 -8.39 10.31 2.09
CA GLY A 88 -9.22 11.46 1.70
C GLY A 88 -10.71 11.19 1.84
N LYS A 89 -11.17 9.97 1.52
CA LYS A 89 -12.57 9.55 1.75
C LYS A 89 -12.94 9.60 3.24
N LEU A 90 -12.06 9.12 4.12
CA LEU A 90 -12.32 9.15 5.57
C LEU A 90 -12.34 10.58 6.12
N ASP A 91 -11.45 11.44 5.62
CA ASP A 91 -11.37 12.82 6.05
C ASP A 91 -12.62 13.60 5.60
N ALA A 92 -13.09 13.39 4.36
CA ALA A 92 -14.35 13.98 3.86
C ALA A 92 -15.59 13.53 4.64
N MET A 93 -15.68 12.24 4.99
CA MET A 93 -16.79 11.73 5.82
C MET A 93 -16.81 12.35 7.23
N LYS A 94 -15.64 12.75 7.75
CA LYS A 94 -15.54 13.40 9.06
C LYS A 94 -16.04 14.85 8.99
N GLU A 95 -15.72 15.57 7.92
CA GLU A 95 -16.20 16.93 7.68
C GLU A 95 -17.73 16.99 7.53
N ASP A 96 -18.35 15.98 6.91
CA ASP A 96 -19.83 15.89 6.79
C ASP A 96 -20.56 15.63 8.13
N LEU A 97 -19.84 15.21 9.18
CA LEU A 97 -20.38 14.87 10.51
C LEU A 97 -20.16 15.97 11.56
N GLU A 98 -19.38 17.00 11.25
CA GLU A 98 -19.09 18.17 12.10
C GLU A 98 -20.01 19.35 11.76
#